data_AF-A0A531MH83-F1
#
_entry.id   AF-A0A531MH83-F1
#
_cell.length_a   1.000
_cell.length_b   1.000
_cell.length_c   1.000
_cell.angle_alpha   90.00
_cell.angle_beta   90.00
_cell.angle_gamma   90.00
#
_symmetry.space_group_name_H-M   'P 1'
#
loop_
_entity.id
_entity.type
_entity.pdbx_description
1 polymer ?
#
loop_
_entity_poly.entity_id
_entity_poly.type
_entity_poly.pdbx_seq_one_letter_code
_entity_poly.pdbx_strand_id
1 'polypeptide(L)' 'AEGIDDKTWEFHLRAGDYSKWFRHQIRDKDLARETAEAEKDRKLSAEESRKRVLDAVRRRYTAPATAPEG' A
#
# COMPACT_ATOMS: atom_id res chain seq x y z
N ALA A 1 -7.11 -17.33 -0.54
CA ALA A 1 -6.87 -15.88 -0.59
C ALA A 1 -6.98 -15.47 -2.04
N GLU A 2 -8.18 -15.09 -2.48
CA GLU A 2 -8.40 -14.54 -3.81
C GLU A 2 -7.66 -13.22 -3.89
N GLY A 3 -6.45 -13.28 -4.45
CA GLY A 3 -5.59 -12.12 -4.61
C GLY A 3 -6.29 -11.12 -5.51
N ILE A 4 -6.34 -9.86 -5.09
CA ILE A 4 -6.81 -8.74 -5.91
C ILE A 4 -6.18 -8.88 -7.31
N ASP A 5 -7.02 -9.04 -8.32
CA ASP A 5 -6.60 -9.05 -9.73
C ASP A 5 -6.05 -7.67 -10.11
N ASP A 6 -5.05 -7.63 -10.98
CA ASP A 6 -4.34 -6.40 -11.32
C ASP A 6 -5.26 -5.32 -11.90
N LYS A 7 -6.37 -5.70 -12.54
CA LYS A 7 -7.37 -4.72 -13.00
C LYS A 7 -8.11 -4.04 -11.86
N THR A 8 -8.44 -4.81 -10.82
CA THR A 8 -9.09 -4.26 -9.62
C THR A 8 -8.10 -3.37 -8.87
N TRP A 9 -6.85 -3.81 -8.78
CA TRP A 9 -5.78 -3.00 -8.21
C TRP A 9 -5.60 -1.68 -8.95
N GLU A 10 -5.46 -1.72 -10.27
CA GLU A 10 -5.24 -0.53 -11.09
C GLU A 10 -6.41 0.45 -10.99
N PHE A 11 -7.65 -0.04 -11.01
CA PHE A 11 -8.82 0.81 -10.87
C PHE A 11 -8.79 1.65 -9.60
N HIS A 12 -8.54 1.01 -8.46
CA HIS A 12 -8.45 1.69 -7.16
C HIS A 12 -7.19 2.55 -7.02
N LEU A 13 -6.07 2.10 -7.59
CA LEU A 13 -4.83 2.87 -7.64
C LEU A 13 -5.03 4.19 -8.38
N ARG A 14 -5.68 4.18 -9.55
CA ARG A 14 -5.95 5.39 -10.33
C ARG A 14 -7.01 6.29 -9.69
N ALA A 15 -7.92 5.73 -8.90
CA ALA A 15 -8.90 6.48 -8.11
C ALA A 15 -8.30 7.15 -6.84
N GLY A 16 -7.08 6.76 -6.46
CA GLY A 16 -6.42 7.24 -5.25
C GLY A 16 -7.04 6.67 -3.97
N ASP A 17 -7.65 5.48 -4.06
CA ASP A 17 -8.42 4.92 -2.95
C ASP A 17 -7.53 4.36 -1.85
N TYR A 18 -6.34 3.87 -2.18
CA TYR A 18 -5.42 3.29 -1.21
C TYR A 18 -4.85 4.38 -0.30
N SER A 19 -4.39 5.51 -0.84
CA SER A 19 -3.88 6.61 -0.02
C SER A 19 -4.95 7.21 0.90
N LYS A 20 -6.21 7.32 0.42
CA LYS A 20 -7.35 7.72 1.27
C LYS A 20 -7.57 6.70 2.39
N TRP A 21 -7.59 5.42 2.06
CA TRP A 21 -7.78 4.36 3.05
C TRP A 21 -6.69 4.39 4.13
N PHE A 22 -5.42 4.49 3.75
CA PHE A 22 -4.31 4.63 4.70
C PHE A 22 -4.45 5.84 5.61
N ARG A 23 -4.89 6.98 5.07
CA ARG A 23 -5.10 8.22 5.82
C ARG A 23 -6.26 8.13 6.81
N HIS A 24 -7.38 7.54 6.40
CA HIS A 24 -8.64 7.62 7.14
C HIS A 24 -8.90 6.41 8.04
N GLN A 25 -8.56 5.21 7.58
CA GLN A 25 -8.81 3.97 8.31
C GLN A 25 -7.61 3.58 9.17
N ILE A 26 -6.42 3.52 8.58
CA ILE A 26 -5.19 3.17 9.31
C ILE A 26 -4.64 4.37 10.11
N ARG A 27 -4.97 5.59 9.69
CA ARG A 27 -4.45 6.86 10.24
C ARG A 27 -2.94 7.02 10.09
N ASP A 28 -2.34 6.33 9.12
CA ASP A 28 -0.94 6.45 8.78
C ASP A 28 -0.75 7.46 7.66
N LYS A 29 -0.44 8.71 8.06
CA LYS A 29 -0.30 9.83 7.14
C LYS A 29 0.93 9.70 6.26
N ASP A 30 2.00 9.06 6.73
CA ASP A 30 3.23 8.88 5.97
C ASP A 30 3.08 7.77 4.93
N LEU A 31 2.45 6.65 5.29
CA LEU A 31 2.10 5.60 4.33
C LEU A 31 1.09 6.11 3.30
N ALA A 32 0.11 6.92 3.72
CA ALA A 32 -0.81 7.56 2.80
C ALA A 32 -0.09 8.47 1.80
N ARG A 33 0.89 9.26 2.24
CA ARG A 33 1.70 10.12 1.36
C ARG A 33 2.49 9.29 0.35
N GLU A 34 3.22 8.29 0.84
CA GLU A 34 4.05 7.41 0.00
C GLU A 34 3.19 6.64 -1.03
N THR A 35 2.02 6.17 -0.62
CA THR A 35 1.05 5.52 -1.51
C THR A 35 0.51 6.50 -2.55
N ALA A 36 0.20 7.73 -2.17
CA ALA A 36 -0.30 8.76 -3.10
C ALA A 36 0.73 9.13 -4.17
N GLU A 37 2.03 9.04 -3.88
CA GLU A 37 3.08 9.22 -4.88
C GLU A 37 3.08 8.09 -5.91
N ALA A 38 2.90 6.84 -5.47
CA ALA A 38 2.79 5.69 -6.37
C ALA A 38 1.51 5.73 -7.23
N GLU A 39 0.39 6.21 -6.67
CA GLU A 39 -0.88 6.37 -7.39
C GLU A 39 -0.79 7.41 -8.51
N LYS A 40 -0.08 8.52 -8.25
CA LYS A 40 0.12 9.63 -9.21
C LYS A 40 1.13 9.30 -10.31
N ASP A 41 2.04 8.36 -10.07
CA ASP A 41 3.01 7.98 -11.08
C ASP A 41 2.37 7.10 -12.16
N ARG A 42 2.05 7.73 -13.30
CA ARG A 42 1.47 7.05 -14.46
C ARG A 42 2.48 6.19 -15.22
N LYS A 43 3.78 6.28 -14.90
CA LYS A 43 4.82 5.43 -15.49
C LYS A 43 4.90 4.08 -14.79
N LEU A 44 4.38 3.96 -13.57
CA LEU A 44 4.31 2.68 -12.87
C LEU A 44 3.16 1.83 -13.39
N SER A 45 3.45 0.55 -13.61
CA SER A 45 2.44 -0.48 -13.82
C SER A 45 1.68 -0.77 -12.52
N ALA A 46 0.52 -1.41 -12.66
CA ALA A 46 -0.27 -1.89 -11.52
C ALA A 46 0.58 -2.76 -10.58
N GLU A 47 1.35 -3.70 -11.13
CA GLU A 47 2.23 -4.58 -10.35
C GLU A 47 3.32 -3.81 -9.59
N GLU A 48 4.03 -2.89 -10.25
CA GLU A 48 5.12 -2.14 -9.62
C GLU A 48 4.59 -1.21 -8.52
N SER A 49 3.46 -0.55 -8.76
CA SER A 49 2.80 0.25 -7.73
C SER A 49 2.36 -0.61 -6.54
N ARG A 50 1.81 -1.80 -6.79
CA ARG A 50 1.41 -2.77 -5.76
C ARG A 50 2.58 -3.21 -4.91
N LYS A 51 3.68 -3.59 -5.56
CA LYS A 51 4.89 -4.00 -4.88
C LYS A 51 5.42 -2.89 -3.98
N ARG A 52 5.45 -1.65 -4.46
CA ARG A 52 5.89 -0.48 -3.67
C ARG A 52 5.02 -0.23 -2.45
N VAL A 53 3.70 -0.26 -2.62
CA VAL A 53 2.74 -0.08 -1.51
C VAL A 53 2.87 -1.21 -0.49
N LEU A 54 2.94 -2.47 -0.94
CA LEU A 54 3.12 -3.62 -0.05
C LEU A 54 4.45 -3.58 0.70
N ASP A 55 5.53 -3.18 0.05
CA ASP A 55 6.83 -3.00 0.72
C ASP A 55 6.76 -1.90 1.78
N ALA A 56 6.12 -0.77 1.46
CA ALA A 56 5.87 0.32 2.40
C ALA A 56 5.04 -0.10 3.61
N VAL A 57 4.03 -0.95 3.41
CA VAL A 57 3.22 -1.57 4.47
C VAL A 57 4.09 -2.52 5.30
N ARG A 58 4.85 -3.41 4.65
CA ARG A 58 5.70 -4.40 5.34
C ARG A 58 6.73 -3.74 6.24
N ARG A 59 7.44 -2.72 5.73
CA ARG A 59 8.42 -1.96 6.52
C ARG A 59 7.83 -1.31 7.78
N ARG A 60 6.52 -1.01 7.79
CA ARG A 60 5.84 -0.33 8.90
C ARG A 60 5.12 -1.28 9.85
N TYR A 61 4.51 -2.35 9.31
CA TYR A 61 3.57 -3.20 10.04
C TYR A 61 4.00 -4.67 10.11
N THR A 62 5.06 -5.07 9.41
CA THR A 62 5.60 -6.43 9.49
C THR A 62 7.03 -6.44 10.02
N ALA A 63 7.34 -5.59 11.02
CA ALA A 63 8.44 -5.91 11.92
C ALA A 63 8.21 -7.33 12.46
N PRO A 64 9.25 -8.18 12.65
CA PRO A 64 9.04 -9.45 13.30
C PRO A 64 8.32 -9.17 14.61
N ALA A 65 7.26 -9.92 14.90
CA ALA A 65 6.83 -10.04 16.28
C ALA A 65 8.06 -10.57 17.02
N THR A 66 8.85 -9.68 17.64
CA THR A 66 9.77 -10.09 18.69
C THR A 66 8.85 -10.58 19.79
N ALA A 67 8.56 -11.88 19.73
CA ALA A 67 8.13 -12.63 20.88
C ALA A 67 9.12 -12.27 22.00
N PRO A 68 8.66 -11.83 23.18
CA PRO A 68 9.56 -11.67 24.29
C PRO A 68 10.16 -13.05 24.57
N GLU A 69 11.49 -13.08 24.65
CA GLU A 69 12.22 -14.22 25.19
C GLU A 69 11.66 -14.55 26.58
N GLY A 70 11.37 -15.83 26.80
CA GLY A 70 10.92 -16.39 28.07
C GLY A 70 11.11 -17.89 28.06
#